data_AF-F0ZDV4-F1
#
_entry.id   AF-F0ZDV4-F1
#
_cell.length_a   1.000
_cell.length_b   1.000
_cell.length_c   1.000
_cell.angle_alpha   90.00
_cell.angle_beta   90.00
_cell.angle_gamma   90.00
#
_symmetry.space_group_name_H-M   'P 1'
#
loop_
_entity.id
_entity.type
_entity.pdbx_description
1 polymer ?
#
loop_
_entity_poly.entity_id
_entity_poly.type
_entity_poly.pdbx_seq_one_letter_code
_entity_poly.pdbx_strand_id
1 'polypeptide(L)'
;MDCLPKHIDREGSINRSEPLGKGSLSEGVYKAKKLDGKIKDKQLPNNGECGKRELEVIDILIGLEKQCEQIIKFYGYGFGVDQNNNDNGLLYIYMEYLEGYHSIDKHLGDKGIHENLIHIILNNCLKGIEFLHDNNIIHRDIKCQNILIKSDLKIKIIDFGISKFTDYKASTIAGTPTHMSPETRRGETCFSSDFWSLGCTVIEMGCGDLTLDENDIPKIPKYFSNNLKFTTKLLLTKDPFSRNFFLNKDRNMTLKLIDGILNSRESLALTTIDLSNLKEKTPIPSTIKYLDLIIDEPISLHFIPSSVEYLTLSSYNHPTFPSGIPPTVKCLSMSVFNHPIPVDSIPRTLKALVLDSHNHPIKENSIPDSIKVLSLYSNTHDFEESSIPESVEALILGDNFNLLEHGDSIPSSIKIFSSNYNFKSPLKRNNNIPKNVQYLSLKNYNQSIIKESIPFGVSFLELGSKFTHFKSLKNLPKSLISLTIGVENTKDIDKILQNAPEININFK
;
A
#
# COMPACT_ATOMS: atom_id res chain seq x y z
N MET A 1 17.74 -7.97 -27.03
CA MET A 1 17.17 -7.69 -28.36
C MET A 1 15.84 -7.00 -28.11
N ASP A 2 15.61 -5.70 -28.28
CA ASP A 2 16.40 -4.56 -28.72
C ASP A 2 15.87 -3.36 -27.91
N CYS A 3 16.74 -2.65 -27.18
CA CYS A 3 16.34 -1.49 -26.38
C CYS A 3 16.86 -0.21 -27.04
N LEU A 4 15.87 0.53 -27.58
CA LEU A 4 15.85 1.90 -28.12
C LEU A 4 16.38 2.15 -29.55
N PRO A 5 15.69 3.00 -30.35
CA PRO A 5 14.55 3.87 -30.01
C PRO A 5 13.21 3.38 -30.62
N LYS A 6 12.08 3.49 -29.89
CA LYS A 6 10.71 3.30 -30.44
C LYS A 6 10.23 4.58 -31.14
N HIS A 7 11.11 5.22 -31.93
CA HIS A 7 10.73 6.31 -32.81
C HIS A 7 10.12 5.72 -34.08
N ILE A 8 8.87 6.06 -34.39
CA ILE A 8 8.16 5.60 -35.58
C ILE A 8 8.20 6.73 -36.61
N ASP A 9 9.08 6.59 -37.62
CA ASP A 9 9.28 7.60 -38.67
C ASP A 9 8.08 7.67 -39.64
N ARG A 10 7.48 8.88 -39.71
CA ARG A 10 6.59 9.46 -40.75
C ARG A 10 5.39 8.65 -41.29
N GLU A 11 4.36 9.42 -41.65
CA GLU A 11 2.98 9.06 -42.03
C GLU A 11 2.76 8.04 -43.16
N GLY A 12 3.80 7.45 -43.78
CA GLY A 12 3.60 6.38 -44.77
C GLY A 12 3.12 5.05 -44.17
N SER A 13 3.21 4.90 -42.84
CA SER A 13 3.15 3.60 -42.16
C SER A 13 1.83 3.33 -41.44
N ILE A 14 0.90 4.30 -41.38
CA ILE A 14 -0.28 4.22 -40.52
C ILE A 14 -1.50 4.85 -41.19
N ASN A 15 -2.51 4.03 -41.50
CA ASN A 15 -3.81 4.52 -41.96
C ASN A 15 -4.69 4.83 -40.74
N ARG A 16 -5.11 6.10 -40.59
CA ARG A 16 -5.99 6.56 -39.50
C ARG A 16 -7.43 6.21 -39.84
N SER A 17 -8.15 5.59 -38.92
CA SER A 17 -9.60 5.37 -39.03
C SER A 17 -10.38 6.37 -38.18
N GLU A 18 -11.67 6.12 -37.97
CA GLU A 18 -12.59 7.00 -37.23
C GLU A 18 -12.06 7.43 -35.83
N PRO A 19 -12.37 8.67 -35.40
CA PRO A 19 -11.98 9.18 -34.09
C PRO A 19 -12.68 8.39 -32.97
N LEU A 20 -11.90 7.99 -31.96
CA LEU A 20 -12.39 7.25 -30.78
C LEU A 20 -12.80 8.17 -29.63
N GLY A 21 -12.27 9.40 -29.60
CA GLY A 21 -12.55 10.40 -28.58
C GLY A 21 -11.54 11.53 -28.56
N LYS A 22 -11.65 12.42 -27.56
CA LYS A 22 -10.67 13.46 -27.24
C LYS A 22 -10.22 13.28 -25.79
N GLY A 23 -8.91 13.21 -25.56
CA GLY A 23 -8.32 13.20 -24.23
C GLY A 23 -8.07 14.62 -23.70
N SER A 24 -7.81 14.72 -22.39
CA SER A 24 -7.54 15.97 -21.66
C SER A 24 -6.40 16.82 -22.25
N LEU A 25 -5.43 16.15 -22.89
CA LEU A 25 -4.17 16.72 -23.41
C LEU A 25 -3.94 16.42 -24.89
N SER A 26 -4.92 15.84 -25.59
CA SER A 26 -4.76 15.40 -26.99
C SER A 26 -5.85 15.98 -27.88
N GLU A 27 -5.52 16.45 -29.08
CA GLU A 27 -6.51 16.92 -30.06
C GLU A 27 -7.47 15.81 -30.53
N GLY A 28 -7.08 14.54 -30.41
CA GLY A 28 -7.92 13.37 -30.64
C GLY A 28 -7.21 12.03 -30.44
N VAL A 29 -7.97 10.98 -30.14
CA VAL A 29 -7.52 9.59 -30.07
C VAL A 29 -8.08 8.84 -31.27
N TYR A 30 -7.23 8.13 -31.99
CA TYR A 30 -7.59 7.48 -33.26
C TYR A 30 -7.16 6.02 -33.28
N LYS A 31 -7.97 5.18 -33.94
CA LYS A 31 -7.54 3.83 -34.30
C LYS A 31 -6.61 3.89 -35.51
N ALA A 32 -5.54 3.11 -35.46
CA ALA A 32 -4.42 3.15 -36.39
C ALA A 32 -3.98 1.71 -36.73
N LYS A 33 -3.67 1.44 -38.01
CA LYS A 33 -3.15 0.14 -38.47
C LYS A 33 -1.69 0.27 -38.91
N LYS A 34 -0.79 -0.56 -38.36
CA LYS A 34 0.65 -0.58 -38.70
C LYS A 34 0.88 -1.18 -40.10
N LEU A 35 1.70 -0.52 -40.92
CA LEU A 35 2.29 -1.01 -42.16
C LEU A 35 3.81 -1.22 -41.94
N ASP A 36 4.38 -2.29 -42.51
CA ASP A 36 5.75 -2.73 -42.22
C ASP A 36 6.87 -1.85 -42.85
N GLY A 37 7.84 -1.38 -42.04
CA GLY A 37 9.27 -1.31 -42.45
C GLY A 37 10.07 0.03 -42.42
N LYS A 38 11.16 0.03 -41.62
CA LYS A 38 12.48 0.76 -41.65
C LYS A 38 12.58 2.30 -41.45
N ILE A 39 13.61 2.70 -40.65
CA ILE A 39 13.85 4.01 -39.97
C ILE A 39 15.07 4.74 -40.57
N LYS A 40 15.03 6.09 -40.65
CA LYS A 40 16.20 6.97 -40.81
C LYS A 40 15.98 8.34 -40.11
N ASP A 41 16.89 8.61 -39.17
CA ASP A 41 16.89 9.66 -38.14
C ASP A 41 16.88 11.13 -38.64
N LYS A 42 16.12 12.01 -37.97
CA LYS A 42 16.21 13.48 -38.12
C LYS A 42 15.73 14.20 -36.84
N GLN A 43 16.65 14.91 -36.18
CA GLN A 43 16.38 15.79 -35.03
C GLN A 43 15.46 16.96 -35.37
N LEU A 44 14.63 17.38 -34.41
CA LEU A 44 13.73 18.55 -34.50
C LEU A 44 13.98 19.59 -33.39
N PRO A 45 13.64 20.87 -33.65
CA PRO A 45 13.89 21.99 -32.76
C PRO A 45 12.78 22.21 -31.72
N ASN A 46 13.19 22.84 -30.62
CA ASN A 46 12.51 22.98 -29.34
C ASN A 46 11.68 24.27 -29.29
N ASN A 47 10.35 24.19 -29.36
CA ASN A 47 9.47 25.36 -29.21
C ASN A 47 8.35 25.10 -28.18
N GLY A 48 8.58 25.46 -26.91
CA GLY A 48 7.52 25.74 -25.90
C GLY A 48 7.46 24.87 -24.63
N GLU A 49 6.73 25.34 -23.61
CA GLU A 49 6.45 24.61 -22.35
C GLU A 49 5.55 23.37 -22.56
N CYS A 50 4.71 23.36 -23.60
CA CYS A 50 3.83 22.25 -24.01
C CYS A 50 4.54 21.15 -24.83
N GLY A 51 5.88 21.19 -24.95
CA GLY A 51 6.66 20.06 -25.44
C GLY A 51 7.36 19.29 -24.33
N LYS A 52 7.58 19.94 -23.16
CA LYS A 52 8.33 19.35 -22.04
C LYS A 52 7.53 18.28 -21.28
N ARG A 53 6.22 18.48 -21.08
CA ARG A 53 5.37 17.56 -20.31
C ARG A 53 5.07 16.28 -21.08
N GLU A 54 4.91 16.39 -22.39
CA GLU A 54 4.61 15.29 -23.30
C GLU A 54 5.84 14.38 -23.47
N LEU A 55 7.04 14.97 -23.43
CA LEU A 55 8.30 14.22 -23.36
C LEU A 55 8.46 13.49 -22.01
N GLU A 56 8.06 14.10 -20.88
CA GLU A 56 8.04 13.40 -19.58
C GLU A 56 7.11 12.17 -19.58
N VAL A 57 5.95 12.26 -20.23
CA VAL A 57 5.04 11.12 -20.41
C VAL A 57 5.69 10.02 -21.25
N ILE A 58 6.38 10.39 -22.33
CA ILE A 58 7.12 9.43 -23.15
C ILE A 58 8.23 8.75 -22.34
N ASP A 59 8.97 9.49 -21.52
CA ASP A 59 10.04 8.92 -20.68
C ASP A 59 9.49 7.90 -19.69
N ILE A 60 8.33 8.17 -19.07
CA ILE A 60 7.61 7.23 -18.20
C ILE A 60 7.23 5.97 -18.97
N LEU A 61 6.62 6.14 -20.15
CA LEU A 61 6.14 5.02 -20.97
C LEU A 61 7.30 4.19 -21.56
N ILE A 62 8.46 4.80 -21.81
CA ILE A 62 9.71 4.12 -22.18
C ILE A 62 10.26 3.33 -20.99
N GLY A 63 10.22 3.90 -19.77
CA GLY A 63 10.72 3.28 -18.55
C GLY A 63 10.01 1.97 -18.15
N LEU A 64 8.82 1.71 -18.69
CA LEU A 64 8.10 0.45 -18.53
C LEU A 64 8.64 -0.64 -19.46
N GLU A 65 9.87 -1.12 -19.19
CA GLU A 65 10.52 -2.17 -20.00
C GLU A 65 9.78 -3.51 -19.91
N LYS A 66 9.32 -3.88 -18.71
CA LYS A 66 8.50 -5.06 -18.46
C LYS A 66 7.03 -4.77 -18.77
N GLN A 67 6.27 -5.79 -19.15
CA GLN A 67 4.83 -5.66 -19.37
C GLN A 67 4.05 -6.14 -18.15
N CYS A 68 3.02 -5.39 -17.79
CA CYS A 68 2.01 -5.77 -16.82
C CYS A 68 0.67 -5.87 -17.56
N GLU A 69 -0.09 -6.95 -17.32
CA GLU A 69 -1.39 -7.13 -17.96
C GLU A 69 -2.35 -5.98 -17.62
N GLN A 70 -2.28 -5.45 -16.40
CA GLN A 70 -3.15 -4.40 -15.91
C GLN A 70 -2.77 -2.99 -16.39
N ILE A 71 -1.68 -2.82 -17.12
CA ILE A 71 -1.24 -1.53 -17.66
C ILE A 71 -1.38 -1.51 -19.19
N ILE A 72 -1.80 -0.38 -19.77
CA ILE A 72 -1.82 -0.20 -21.23
C ILE A 72 -0.42 -0.30 -21.82
N LYS A 73 -0.27 -1.04 -22.91
CA LYS A 73 1.05 -1.21 -23.54
C LYS A 73 1.42 -0.02 -24.41
N PHE A 74 2.63 0.50 -24.22
CA PHE A 74 3.22 1.53 -25.08
C PHE A 74 4.06 0.91 -26.21
N TYR A 75 3.76 1.31 -27.44
CA TYR A 75 4.45 0.82 -28.64
C TYR A 75 5.52 1.78 -29.17
N GLY A 76 5.39 3.08 -28.94
CA GLY A 76 6.36 4.07 -29.39
C GLY A 76 5.75 5.45 -29.59
N TYR A 77 6.54 6.38 -30.13
CA TYR A 77 6.07 7.73 -30.47
C TYR A 77 6.64 8.17 -31.81
N GLY A 78 6.10 9.24 -32.39
CA GLY A 78 6.58 9.83 -33.63
C GLY A 78 6.11 11.26 -33.80
N PHE A 79 6.68 11.98 -34.77
CA PHE A 79 6.28 13.35 -35.08
C PHE A 79 5.67 13.44 -36.48
N GLY A 80 4.72 14.34 -36.66
CA GLY A 80 4.07 14.53 -37.96
C GLY A 80 3.39 15.89 -38.14
N VAL A 81 2.74 16.01 -39.30
CA VAL A 81 2.05 17.22 -39.75
C VAL A 81 0.54 17.12 -39.46
N ASP A 82 -0.14 18.25 -39.35
CA ASP A 82 -1.58 18.27 -39.16
C ASP A 82 -2.34 17.79 -40.43
N GLN A 83 -3.68 17.69 -40.35
CA GLN A 83 -4.53 17.25 -41.47
C GLN A 83 -4.44 18.16 -42.71
N ASN A 84 -3.86 19.35 -42.56
CA ASN A 84 -3.65 20.34 -43.62
C ASN A 84 -2.19 20.35 -44.11
N ASN A 85 -1.39 19.34 -43.76
CA ASN A 85 0.04 19.24 -44.06
C ASN A 85 0.90 20.36 -43.45
N ASN A 86 0.44 21.03 -42.39
CA ASN A 86 1.25 22.01 -41.69
C ASN A 86 2.18 21.32 -40.69
N ASP A 87 3.46 21.69 -40.72
CA ASP A 87 4.48 21.22 -39.78
C ASP A 87 4.34 21.94 -38.43
N ASN A 88 3.28 21.59 -37.71
CA ASN A 88 2.95 22.13 -36.39
C ASN A 88 3.71 21.41 -35.25
N GLY A 89 4.61 20.46 -35.57
CA GLY A 89 5.34 19.70 -34.56
C GLY A 89 4.45 18.75 -33.73
N LEU A 90 3.45 18.11 -34.35
CA LEU A 90 2.54 17.21 -33.64
C LEU A 90 3.27 15.96 -33.15
N LEU A 91 3.03 15.61 -31.88
CA LEU A 91 3.51 14.39 -31.27
C LEU A 91 2.43 13.30 -31.32
N TYR A 92 2.80 12.13 -31.81
CA TYR A 92 1.98 10.93 -31.83
C TYR A 92 2.52 9.93 -30.82
N ILE A 93 1.63 9.43 -29.95
CA ILE A 93 1.94 8.38 -28.96
C ILE A 93 1.15 7.13 -29.38
N TYR A 94 1.87 6.04 -29.65
CA TYR A 94 1.31 4.77 -30.10
C TYR A 94 1.16 3.81 -28.91
N MET A 95 -0.07 3.40 -28.63
CA MET A 95 -0.42 2.53 -27.51
C MET A 95 -1.28 1.34 -27.98
N GLU A 96 -1.48 0.37 -27.10
CA GLU A 96 -2.40 -0.74 -27.26
C GLU A 96 -3.80 -0.26 -27.61
N TYR A 97 -4.37 -0.78 -28.69
CA TYR A 97 -5.78 -0.61 -28.98
C TYR A 97 -6.59 -1.60 -28.14
N LEU A 98 -7.31 -1.07 -27.15
CA LEU A 98 -8.07 -1.85 -26.19
C LEU A 98 -9.48 -2.16 -26.73
N GLU A 99 -9.55 -3.07 -27.70
CA GLU A 99 -10.82 -3.46 -28.34
C GLU A 99 -11.80 -4.13 -27.36
N GLY A 100 -13.02 -3.59 -27.31
CA GLY A 100 -14.09 -4.05 -26.42
C GLY A 100 -13.95 -3.59 -24.96
N TYR A 101 -12.92 -2.80 -24.65
CA TYR A 101 -12.78 -2.17 -23.34
C TYR A 101 -13.60 -0.89 -23.26
N HIS A 102 -14.12 -0.63 -22.07
CA HIS A 102 -14.83 0.60 -21.76
C HIS A 102 -14.41 1.12 -20.40
N SER A 103 -14.43 2.43 -20.21
CA SER A 103 -14.11 3.03 -18.92
C SER A 103 -15.21 2.73 -17.91
N ILE A 104 -14.81 2.53 -16.65
CA ILE A 104 -15.74 2.11 -15.60
C ILE A 104 -16.81 3.16 -15.37
N ASP A 105 -16.48 4.45 -15.47
CA ASP A 105 -17.42 5.57 -15.34
C ASP A 105 -18.65 5.42 -16.26
N LYS A 106 -18.46 4.87 -17.47
CA LYS A 106 -19.57 4.60 -18.41
C LYS A 106 -20.51 3.48 -17.99
N HIS A 107 -20.10 2.68 -17.01
CA HIS A 107 -20.85 1.55 -16.45
C HIS A 107 -21.48 1.90 -15.10
N LEU A 108 -21.22 3.11 -14.59
CA LEU A 108 -21.81 3.61 -13.37
C LEU A 108 -23.24 4.06 -13.67
N GLY A 109 -24.22 3.37 -13.09
CA GLY A 109 -25.57 3.93 -12.93
C GLY A 109 -25.69 4.69 -11.61
N ASP A 110 -26.88 5.24 -11.32
CA ASP A 110 -27.18 5.99 -10.08
C ASP A 110 -26.91 5.20 -8.77
N LYS A 111 -26.71 3.89 -8.86
CA LYS A 111 -26.46 2.99 -7.73
C LYS A 111 -25.04 2.40 -7.73
N GLY A 112 -24.17 2.83 -8.64
CA GLY A 112 -22.87 2.22 -8.86
C GLY A 112 -22.95 0.78 -9.37
N ILE A 113 -21.86 0.03 -9.16
CA ILE A 113 -21.71 -1.38 -9.53
C ILE A 113 -21.65 -2.30 -8.31
N HIS A 114 -21.91 -3.59 -8.52
CA HIS A 114 -21.95 -4.59 -7.46
C HIS A 114 -20.56 -4.83 -6.83
N GLU A 115 -20.50 -5.01 -5.51
CA GLU A 115 -19.24 -5.11 -4.77
C GLU A 115 -18.31 -6.23 -5.22
N ASN A 116 -18.84 -7.39 -5.64
CA ASN A 116 -18.01 -8.47 -6.21
C ASN A 116 -17.18 -7.96 -7.41
N LEU A 117 -17.76 -7.13 -8.26
CA LEU A 117 -17.06 -6.54 -9.39
C LEU A 117 -16.06 -5.48 -8.91
N ILE A 118 -16.42 -4.69 -7.89
CA ILE A 118 -15.51 -3.73 -7.24
C ILE A 118 -14.26 -4.44 -6.71
N HIS A 119 -14.42 -5.60 -6.06
CA HIS A 119 -13.29 -6.38 -5.55
C HIS A 119 -12.36 -6.88 -6.67
N ILE A 120 -12.92 -7.34 -7.79
CA ILE A 120 -12.16 -7.78 -8.97
C ILE A 120 -11.37 -6.60 -9.57
N ILE A 121 -12.03 -5.45 -9.70
CA ILE A 121 -11.41 -4.21 -10.20
C ILE A 121 -10.30 -3.76 -9.27
N LEU A 122 -10.59 -3.68 -7.97
CA LEU A 122 -9.65 -3.27 -6.93
C LEU A 122 -8.39 -4.15 -6.94
N ASN A 123 -8.56 -5.47 -7.02
CA ASN A 123 -7.43 -6.41 -7.05
C ASN A 123 -6.52 -6.20 -8.27
N ASN A 124 -7.09 -6.04 -9.46
CA ASN A 124 -6.30 -5.76 -10.66
C ASN A 124 -5.65 -4.38 -10.61
N CYS A 125 -6.36 -3.36 -10.10
CA CYS A 125 -5.77 -2.03 -9.94
C CYS A 125 -4.59 -2.06 -8.97
N LEU A 126 -4.69 -2.79 -7.86
CA LEU A 126 -3.57 -3.00 -6.94
C LEU A 126 -2.38 -3.62 -7.64
N LYS A 127 -2.55 -4.70 -8.43
CA LYS A 127 -1.45 -5.31 -9.21
C LYS A 127 -0.80 -4.33 -10.19
N GLY A 128 -1.61 -3.53 -10.90
CA GLY A 128 -1.11 -2.51 -11.82
C GLY A 128 -0.36 -1.39 -11.10
N ILE A 129 -0.92 -0.88 -10.00
CA ILE A 129 -0.31 0.17 -9.17
C ILE A 129 1.01 -0.32 -8.57
N GLU A 130 1.04 -1.54 -8.03
CA GLU A 130 2.23 -2.14 -7.44
C GLU A 130 3.32 -2.29 -8.52
N PHE A 131 2.96 -2.74 -9.73
CA PHE A 131 3.88 -2.75 -10.87
C PHE A 131 4.42 -1.35 -11.22
N LEU A 132 3.58 -0.31 -11.22
CA LEU A 132 4.05 1.06 -11.45
C LEU A 132 5.01 1.52 -10.34
N HIS A 133 4.67 1.26 -9.08
CA HIS A 133 5.46 1.65 -7.91
C HIS A 133 6.83 0.95 -7.90
N ASP A 134 6.89 -0.32 -8.28
CA ASP A 134 8.15 -1.07 -8.45
C ASP A 134 9.05 -0.50 -9.54
N ASN A 135 8.46 0.18 -10.53
CA ASN A 135 9.18 0.93 -11.57
C ASN A 135 9.36 2.41 -11.19
N ASN A 136 9.18 2.77 -9.92
CA ASN A 136 9.29 4.14 -9.38
C ASN A 136 8.37 5.16 -10.07
N ILE A 137 7.21 4.72 -10.54
CA ILE A 137 6.20 5.56 -11.20
C ILE A 137 5.00 5.71 -10.28
N ILE A 138 4.57 6.95 -10.05
CA ILE A 138 3.26 7.25 -9.43
C ILE A 138 2.29 7.61 -10.57
N HIS A 139 1.11 6.98 -10.58
CA HIS A 139 0.12 7.21 -11.62
C HIS A 139 -0.52 8.60 -11.51
N ARG A 140 -0.92 9.00 -10.29
CA ARG A 140 -1.47 10.32 -9.90
C ARG A 140 -2.88 10.67 -10.39
N ASP A 141 -3.46 9.88 -11.28
CA ASP A 141 -4.86 10.06 -11.72
C ASP A 141 -5.68 8.76 -11.72
N ILE A 142 -5.57 7.96 -10.66
CA ILE A 142 -6.41 6.76 -10.50
C ILE A 142 -7.86 7.19 -10.23
N LYS A 143 -8.78 6.82 -11.14
CA LYS A 143 -10.24 7.11 -11.10
C LYS A 143 -10.99 6.21 -12.10
N CYS A 144 -12.32 6.11 -11.99
CA CYS A 144 -13.11 5.22 -12.88
C CYS A 144 -12.94 5.52 -14.37
N GLN A 145 -12.70 6.78 -14.74
CA GLN A 145 -12.46 7.18 -16.13
C GLN A 145 -11.16 6.60 -16.72
N ASN A 146 -10.15 6.38 -15.87
CA ASN A 146 -8.80 5.93 -16.25
C ASN A 146 -8.59 4.43 -16.01
N ILE A 147 -9.66 3.70 -15.68
CA ILE A 147 -9.64 2.26 -15.53
C ILE A 147 -10.65 1.70 -16.54
N LEU A 148 -10.15 0.94 -17.51
CA LEU A 148 -10.99 0.27 -18.49
C LEU A 148 -11.24 -1.18 -18.09
N ILE A 149 -12.43 -1.67 -18.40
CA ILE A 149 -12.86 -3.05 -18.21
C ILE A 149 -13.42 -3.65 -19.51
N LYS A 150 -13.18 -4.94 -19.71
CA LYS A 150 -13.73 -5.74 -20.81
C LYS A 150 -14.74 -6.78 -20.27
N SER A 151 -15.58 -7.31 -21.15
CA SER A 151 -16.62 -8.31 -20.79
C SER A 151 -16.07 -9.60 -20.17
N ASP A 152 -14.81 -9.94 -20.41
CA ASP A 152 -14.09 -11.06 -19.78
C ASP A 152 -13.40 -10.67 -18.45
N LEU A 153 -13.77 -9.53 -17.88
CA LEU A 153 -13.25 -8.98 -16.61
C LEU A 153 -11.75 -8.63 -16.63
N LYS A 154 -11.16 -8.50 -17.82
CA LYS A 154 -9.82 -7.91 -17.96
C LYS A 154 -9.86 -6.42 -17.70
N ILE A 155 -8.89 -5.94 -16.96
CA ILE A 155 -8.81 -4.55 -16.48
C ILE A 155 -7.50 -3.92 -16.93
N LYS A 156 -7.57 -2.65 -17.36
CA LYS A 156 -6.43 -1.87 -17.85
C LYS A 156 -6.47 -0.47 -17.23
N ILE A 157 -5.39 -0.09 -16.57
CA ILE A 157 -5.12 1.29 -16.15
C ILE A 157 -4.54 2.03 -17.35
N ILE A 158 -5.11 3.20 -17.63
CA ILE A 158 -4.78 4.06 -18.77
C ILE A 158 -4.49 5.48 -18.29
N ASP A 159 -4.05 6.32 -19.23
CA ASP A 159 -3.83 7.76 -19.07
C ASP A 159 -2.71 8.14 -18.07
N PHE A 160 -1.49 8.13 -18.60
CA PHE A 160 -0.26 8.50 -17.88
C PHE A 160 0.07 10.00 -18.03
N GLY A 161 -0.86 10.82 -18.52
CA GLY A 161 -0.61 12.21 -18.92
C GLY A 161 -0.09 13.13 -17.81
N ILE A 162 -0.28 12.74 -16.55
CA ILE A 162 0.24 13.46 -15.37
C ILE A 162 1.06 12.56 -14.43
N SER A 163 1.33 11.33 -14.85
CA SER A 163 2.15 10.40 -14.08
C SER A 163 3.55 10.98 -13.88
N LYS A 164 4.26 10.44 -12.90
CA LYS A 164 5.59 10.94 -12.58
C LYS A 164 6.53 9.82 -12.22
N PHE A 165 7.68 9.77 -12.89
CA PHE A 165 8.85 9.06 -12.41
C PHE A 165 9.38 9.79 -11.18
N THR A 166 9.53 9.12 -10.05
CA THR A 166 9.96 9.76 -8.83
C THR A 166 10.65 8.79 -7.89
N ASP A 167 11.87 9.16 -7.49
CA ASP A 167 12.60 8.48 -6.43
C ASP A 167 12.19 8.97 -5.02
N TYR A 168 11.45 10.09 -4.89
CA TYR A 168 11.06 10.63 -3.58
C TYR A 168 9.88 11.64 -3.54
N LYS A 169 9.81 12.65 -4.43
CA LYS A 169 8.72 13.66 -4.43
C LYS A 169 8.57 14.34 -5.79
N ALA A 170 7.32 14.55 -6.19
CA ALA A 170 6.91 15.46 -7.26
C ALA A 170 6.30 16.74 -6.68
N SER A 171 6.92 17.90 -6.91
CA SER A 171 6.38 19.21 -6.51
C SER A 171 5.59 19.86 -7.66
N THR A 172 4.38 19.36 -7.91
CA THR A 172 3.33 20.06 -8.66
C THR A 172 1.98 19.47 -8.26
N ILE A 173 1.03 20.30 -7.80
CA ILE A 173 -0.35 19.85 -7.57
C ILE A 173 -0.94 19.50 -8.94
N ALA A 174 -1.20 18.22 -9.17
CA ALA A 174 -1.86 17.72 -10.38
C ALA A 174 -2.58 16.40 -10.05
N GLY A 175 -3.64 16.13 -10.80
CA GLY A 175 -4.62 15.07 -10.53
C GLY A 175 -6.04 15.63 -10.50
N THR A 176 -7.01 14.74 -10.37
CA THR A 176 -8.41 15.12 -10.16
C THR A 176 -8.61 15.59 -8.71
N PRO A 177 -9.01 16.86 -8.43
CA PRO A 177 -9.01 17.43 -7.07
C PRO A 177 -9.77 16.62 -6.01
N THR A 178 -10.87 15.98 -6.40
CA THR A 178 -11.70 15.15 -5.52
C THR A 178 -10.99 13.85 -5.11
N HIS A 179 -10.07 13.35 -5.94
CA HIS A 179 -9.29 12.13 -5.74
C HIS A 179 -7.89 12.37 -5.15
N MET A 180 -7.51 13.64 -4.93
CA MET A 180 -6.21 13.97 -4.38
C MET A 180 -6.09 13.54 -2.92
N SER A 181 -4.94 12.97 -2.57
CA SER A 181 -4.61 12.64 -1.18
C SER A 181 -4.35 13.90 -0.33
N PRO A 182 -4.42 13.82 1.01
CA PRO A 182 -4.10 14.95 1.89
C PRO A 182 -2.68 15.49 1.70
N GLU A 183 -1.70 14.63 1.42
CA GLU A 183 -0.35 15.04 1.04
C GLU A 183 -0.32 15.76 -0.32
N THR A 184 -1.02 15.24 -1.33
CA THR A 184 -1.02 15.83 -2.69
C THR A 184 -1.61 17.24 -2.67
N ARG A 185 -2.67 17.47 -1.89
CA ARG A 185 -3.25 18.82 -1.70
C ARG A 185 -2.29 19.81 -1.03
N ARG A 186 -1.31 19.33 -0.27
CA ARG A 186 -0.23 20.13 0.32
C ARG A 186 0.98 20.29 -0.61
N GLY A 187 0.88 19.82 -1.85
CA GLY A 187 1.97 19.85 -2.83
C GLY A 187 2.97 18.69 -2.71
N GLU A 188 2.67 17.66 -1.91
CA GLU A 188 3.54 16.51 -1.68
C GLU A 188 2.90 15.24 -2.26
N THR A 189 3.49 14.62 -3.28
CA THR A 189 2.98 13.35 -3.83
C THR A 189 3.96 12.21 -3.57
N CYS A 190 3.44 11.04 -3.18
CA CYS A 190 4.21 9.83 -2.91
C CYS A 190 3.44 8.59 -3.38
N PHE A 191 4.07 7.41 -3.37
CA PHE A 191 3.43 6.16 -3.84
C PHE A 191 2.08 5.90 -3.17
N SER A 192 1.95 6.18 -1.88
CA SER A 192 0.69 5.96 -1.17
C SER A 192 -0.46 6.87 -1.65
N SER A 193 -0.16 7.94 -2.39
CA SER A 193 -1.18 8.81 -2.97
C SER A 193 -2.07 8.06 -3.98
N ASP A 194 -1.52 7.11 -4.75
CA ASP A 194 -2.32 6.28 -5.66
C ASP A 194 -3.29 5.37 -4.89
N PHE A 195 -2.91 4.87 -3.71
CA PHE A 195 -3.82 4.09 -2.85
C PHE A 195 -4.99 4.92 -2.32
N TRP A 196 -4.75 6.20 -2.00
CA TRP A 196 -5.84 7.11 -1.63
C TRP A 196 -6.79 7.34 -2.80
N SER A 197 -6.25 7.65 -3.98
CA SER A 197 -7.06 7.83 -5.18
C SER A 197 -7.87 6.58 -5.50
N LEU A 198 -7.28 5.38 -5.35
CA LEU A 198 -7.99 4.11 -5.47
C LEU A 198 -9.11 3.94 -4.43
N GLY A 199 -8.90 4.38 -3.18
CA GLY A 199 -9.93 4.41 -2.15
C GLY A 199 -11.12 5.32 -2.53
N CYS A 200 -10.84 6.49 -3.11
CA CYS A 200 -11.87 7.34 -3.70
C CYS A 200 -12.59 6.64 -4.85
N THR A 201 -11.85 5.98 -5.74
CA THR A 201 -12.42 5.22 -6.87
C THR A 201 -13.33 4.08 -6.41
N VAL A 202 -13.04 3.44 -5.28
CA VAL A 202 -13.93 2.42 -4.69
C VAL A 202 -15.28 3.01 -4.29
N ILE A 203 -15.29 4.22 -3.73
CA ILE A 203 -16.52 4.95 -3.40
C ILE A 203 -17.27 5.33 -4.68
N GLU A 204 -16.56 5.90 -5.66
CA GLU A 204 -17.10 6.24 -6.98
C GLU A 204 -17.77 5.04 -7.64
N MET A 205 -17.12 3.87 -7.67
CA MET A 205 -17.68 2.64 -8.22
C MET A 205 -18.95 2.19 -7.51
N GLY A 206 -18.98 2.30 -6.18
CA GLY A 206 -20.11 1.81 -5.40
C GLY A 206 -21.28 2.79 -5.29
N CYS A 207 -21.07 4.08 -5.56
CA CYS A 207 -22.10 5.13 -5.51
C CYS A 207 -22.54 5.65 -6.87
N GLY A 208 -21.76 5.40 -7.91
CA GLY A 208 -21.89 6.07 -9.20
C GLY A 208 -21.19 7.44 -9.26
N ASP A 209 -20.88 8.04 -8.11
CA ASP A 209 -20.08 9.26 -7.98
C ASP A 209 -19.33 9.30 -6.63
N LEU A 210 -18.25 10.07 -6.56
CA LEU A 210 -17.47 10.25 -5.33
C LEU A 210 -18.16 11.25 -4.39
N THR A 211 -18.69 10.74 -3.28
CA THR A 211 -19.31 11.59 -2.26
C THR A 211 -18.28 12.08 -1.23
N LEU A 212 -18.24 13.40 -0.98
CA LEU A 212 -17.38 14.04 0.01
C LEU A 212 -18.19 14.57 1.22
N ASP A 213 -17.53 14.74 2.37
CA ASP A 213 -18.06 15.44 3.52
C ASP A 213 -17.76 16.95 3.49
N GLU A 214 -18.21 17.66 4.53
CA GLU A 214 -18.03 19.11 4.68
C GLU A 214 -16.56 19.54 4.80
N ASN A 215 -15.64 18.60 4.99
CA ASN A 215 -14.20 18.82 5.09
C ASN A 215 -13.43 18.21 3.90
N ASP A 216 -14.11 17.95 2.77
CA ASP A 216 -13.56 17.32 1.56
C ASP A 216 -12.99 15.90 1.79
N ILE A 217 -13.50 15.19 2.80
CA ILE A 217 -13.10 13.80 3.09
C ILE A 217 -14.09 12.84 2.39
N PRO A 218 -13.60 11.82 1.66
CA PRO A 218 -14.48 10.84 1.03
C PRO A 218 -15.38 10.10 2.03
N LYS A 219 -16.69 10.09 1.76
CA LYS A 219 -17.70 9.42 2.56
C LYS A 219 -17.83 7.96 2.14
N ILE A 220 -17.47 7.06 3.03
CA ILE A 220 -17.63 5.62 2.78
C ILE A 220 -19.13 5.26 2.89
N PRO A 221 -19.73 4.66 1.85
CA PRO A 221 -21.17 4.40 1.82
C PRO A 221 -21.61 3.43 2.91
N LYS A 222 -22.77 3.73 3.52
CA LYS A 222 -23.32 2.90 4.61
C LYS A 222 -23.74 1.51 4.14
N TYR A 223 -24.07 1.34 2.86
CA TYR A 223 -24.49 0.06 2.30
C TYR A 223 -23.34 -0.83 1.85
N PHE A 224 -22.09 -0.35 1.83
CA PHE A 224 -20.94 -1.20 1.53
C PHE A 224 -20.87 -2.37 2.51
N SER A 225 -20.48 -3.55 2.03
CA SER A 225 -20.13 -4.65 2.91
C SER A 225 -19.02 -4.22 3.85
N ASN A 226 -18.95 -4.92 4.96
CA ASN A 226 -18.00 -4.63 6.02
C ASN A 226 -16.55 -4.76 5.53
N ASN A 227 -16.28 -5.75 4.69
CA ASN A 227 -15.00 -5.95 4.02
C ASN A 227 -14.65 -4.76 3.11
N LEU A 228 -15.58 -4.34 2.24
CA LEU A 228 -15.31 -3.23 1.33
C LEU A 228 -15.14 -1.90 2.09
N LYS A 229 -15.94 -1.65 3.13
CA LYS A 229 -15.75 -0.51 4.04
C LYS A 229 -14.37 -0.50 4.67
N PHE A 230 -13.92 -1.65 5.17
CA PHE A 230 -12.63 -1.78 5.82
C PHE A 230 -11.47 -1.50 4.85
N THR A 231 -11.46 -2.16 3.70
CA THR A 231 -10.44 -1.94 2.66
C THR A 231 -10.44 -0.48 2.21
N THR A 232 -11.61 0.12 2.02
CA THR A 232 -11.74 1.55 1.66
C THR A 232 -11.17 2.45 2.77
N LYS A 233 -11.41 2.16 4.06
CA LYS A 233 -10.82 2.91 5.19
C LYS A 233 -9.29 2.83 5.21
N LEU A 234 -8.72 1.65 4.94
CA LEU A 234 -7.27 1.49 4.88
C LEU A 234 -6.67 2.34 3.76
N LEU A 235 -7.25 2.26 2.56
CA LEU A 235 -6.88 3.07 1.40
C LEU A 235 -7.03 4.58 1.66
N LEU A 236 -7.97 4.98 2.52
CA LEU A 236 -8.21 6.38 2.91
C LEU A 236 -7.56 6.78 4.25
N THR A 237 -6.54 6.05 4.70
CA THR A 237 -5.75 6.44 5.89
C THR A 237 -5.02 7.75 5.61
N LYS A 238 -5.32 8.81 6.38
CA LYS A 238 -4.80 10.17 6.13
C LYS A 238 -3.27 10.22 6.12
N ASP A 239 -2.63 9.53 7.04
CA ASP A 239 -1.17 9.46 7.11
C ASP A 239 -0.63 8.53 6.00
N PRO A 240 0.22 9.03 5.07
CA PRO A 240 0.73 8.24 3.95
C PRO A 240 1.63 7.09 4.39
N PHE A 241 2.38 7.25 5.49
CA PHE A 241 3.24 6.19 6.01
C PHE A 241 2.41 5.02 6.56
N SER A 242 1.42 5.31 7.40
CA SER A 242 0.49 4.32 7.95
C SER A 242 -0.28 3.61 6.83
N ARG A 243 -0.78 4.37 5.85
CA ARG A 243 -1.43 3.85 4.64
C ARG A 243 -0.54 2.85 3.90
N ASN A 244 0.72 3.22 3.65
CA ASN A 244 1.70 2.33 3.00
C ASN A 244 2.03 1.10 3.87
N PHE A 245 2.18 1.29 5.18
CA PHE A 245 2.50 0.23 6.14
C PHE A 245 1.43 -0.87 6.19
N PHE A 246 0.15 -0.49 6.24
CA PHE A 246 -0.96 -1.45 6.24
C PHE A 246 -1.06 -2.25 4.93
N LEU A 247 -0.64 -1.64 3.81
CA LEU A 247 -0.71 -2.25 2.50
C LEU A 247 0.52 -3.13 2.19
N ASN A 248 1.69 -2.83 2.79
CA ASN A 248 2.96 -3.50 2.49
C ASN A 248 3.50 -4.48 3.55
N LYS A 249 3.26 -4.26 4.86
CA LYS A 249 3.89 -5.10 5.91
C LYS A 249 3.30 -6.51 6.00
N ASP A 250 2.11 -6.70 5.45
CA ASP A 250 1.51 -8.00 5.26
C ASP A 250 1.29 -8.12 3.75
N ARG A 251 2.28 -8.66 3.02
CA ARG A 251 2.21 -9.16 1.62
C ARG A 251 1.10 -10.21 1.39
N ASN A 252 0.16 -10.24 2.32
CA ASN A 252 -0.67 -11.31 2.77
C ASN A 252 -1.87 -10.77 3.58
N MET A 253 -2.05 -9.52 4.02
CA MET A 253 -3.35 -9.18 4.68
C MET A 253 -4.40 -8.80 3.63
N THR A 254 -4.10 -7.84 2.76
CA THR A 254 -4.92 -7.54 1.57
C THR A 254 -4.89 -8.72 0.59
N LEU A 255 -3.73 -9.37 0.44
CA LEU A 255 -3.59 -10.58 -0.38
C LEU A 255 -4.16 -11.84 0.27
N LYS A 256 -4.17 -12.11 1.59
CA LYS A 256 -4.90 -13.26 2.20
C LYS A 256 -6.41 -13.01 2.31
N LEU A 257 -6.84 -11.74 2.43
CA LEU A 257 -8.26 -11.37 2.30
C LEU A 257 -8.78 -11.62 0.88
N ILE A 258 -7.90 -11.66 -0.13
CA ILE A 258 -8.22 -11.87 -1.55
C ILE A 258 -7.82 -13.29 -2.05
N ASP A 259 -6.73 -13.90 -1.57
CA ASP A 259 -6.25 -15.28 -1.85
C ASP A 259 -7.20 -16.32 -1.26
N GLY A 260 -7.97 -15.95 -0.21
CA GLY A 260 -9.12 -16.74 0.22
C GLY A 260 -10.20 -16.91 -0.85
N ILE A 261 -10.10 -16.19 -1.98
CA ILE A 261 -11.02 -16.27 -3.11
C ILE A 261 -10.31 -16.72 -4.41
N LEU A 262 -9.01 -16.50 -4.64
CA LEU A 262 -8.34 -16.90 -5.90
C LEU A 262 -6.85 -17.26 -5.72
N ASN A 263 -6.54 -18.55 -5.78
CA ASN A 263 -5.17 -19.09 -5.79
C ASN A 263 -4.34 -18.63 -7.02
N SER A 264 -3.04 -18.37 -6.78
CA SER A 264 -1.82 -18.58 -7.63
C SER A 264 -1.00 -17.36 -8.17
N ARG A 265 0.11 -17.10 -7.45
CA ARG A 265 1.54 -16.78 -7.81
C ARG A 265 2.02 -15.46 -8.50
N GLU A 266 3.06 -14.90 -7.82
CA GLU A 266 4.26 -14.09 -8.22
C GLU A 266 4.08 -12.61 -8.62
N SER A 267 4.95 -11.61 -8.29
CA SER A 267 5.92 -11.27 -7.22
C SER A 267 6.56 -9.92 -7.63
N LEU A 268 6.61 -8.91 -6.73
CA LEU A 268 7.23 -7.59 -6.94
C LEU A 268 8.56 -7.45 -6.18
N ALA A 269 9.55 -6.82 -6.83
CA ALA A 269 10.97 -7.06 -6.64
C ALA A 269 11.56 -6.27 -5.46
N LEU A 270 11.42 -6.85 -4.27
CA LEU A 270 12.38 -6.63 -3.18
C LEU A 270 13.79 -6.94 -3.73
N THR A 271 14.72 -5.98 -3.64
CA THR A 271 16.13 -6.27 -3.89
C THR A 271 16.68 -6.97 -2.66
N THR A 272 16.61 -8.29 -2.65
CA THR A 272 17.26 -9.14 -1.66
C THR A 272 18.70 -9.36 -2.10
N ILE A 273 19.65 -8.93 -1.26
CA ILE A 273 21.08 -9.14 -1.49
C ILE A 273 21.56 -10.13 -0.44
N ASP A 274 22.07 -11.26 -0.90
CA ASP A 274 22.67 -12.26 -0.05
C ASP A 274 24.16 -12.00 0.13
N LEU A 275 24.54 -11.54 1.32
CA LEU A 275 25.91 -11.28 1.72
C LEU A 275 26.47 -12.41 2.59
N SER A 276 25.75 -13.52 2.79
CA SER A 276 26.26 -14.69 3.52
C SER A 276 27.42 -15.39 2.80
N ASN A 277 27.58 -15.16 1.49
CA ASN A 277 28.66 -15.69 0.66
C ASN A 277 29.44 -14.55 -0.02
N LEU A 278 30.39 -13.93 0.71
CA LEU A 278 31.18 -12.74 0.32
C LEU A 278 32.17 -12.90 -0.87
N LYS A 279 31.82 -13.62 -1.94
CA LYS A 279 32.66 -13.76 -3.14
C LYS A 279 32.36 -12.76 -4.26
N GLU A 280 31.19 -12.14 -4.28
CA GLU A 280 30.84 -11.12 -5.28
C GLU A 280 30.15 -9.93 -4.63
N LYS A 281 30.82 -8.77 -4.62
CA LYS A 281 30.22 -7.50 -4.20
C LYS A 281 29.33 -6.99 -5.32
N THR A 282 28.06 -7.39 -5.33
CA THR A 282 27.07 -6.75 -6.20
C THR A 282 26.85 -5.30 -5.74
N PRO A 283 27.07 -4.29 -6.60
CA PRO A 283 26.83 -2.91 -6.23
C PRO A 283 25.33 -2.68 -6.01
N ILE A 284 24.99 -2.08 -4.87
CA ILE A 284 23.61 -1.74 -4.53
C ILE A 284 23.19 -0.52 -5.36
N PRO A 285 22.11 -0.58 -6.16
CA PRO A 285 21.68 0.57 -6.95
C PRO A 285 21.34 1.75 -6.05
N SER A 286 21.86 2.94 -6.37
CA SER A 286 21.68 4.16 -5.57
C SER A 286 20.26 4.74 -5.60
N THR A 287 19.32 4.09 -6.29
CA THR A 287 17.92 4.51 -6.44
C THR A 287 16.97 3.74 -5.51
N ILE A 288 17.38 2.59 -4.96
CA ILE A 288 16.45 1.72 -4.22
C ILE A 288 15.98 2.36 -2.91
N LYS A 289 14.69 2.16 -2.59
CA LYS A 289 14.06 2.56 -1.31
C LYS A 289 14.01 1.42 -0.30
N TYR A 290 13.81 0.20 -0.81
CA TYR A 290 13.63 -1.04 -0.05
C TYR A 290 14.84 -1.92 -0.29
N LEU A 291 15.51 -2.30 0.78
CA LEU A 291 16.66 -3.18 0.73
C LEU A 291 16.49 -4.28 1.76
N ASP A 292 16.65 -5.52 1.33
CA ASP A 292 16.73 -6.68 2.20
C ASP A 292 18.12 -7.28 2.11
N LEU A 293 18.82 -7.33 3.24
CA LEU A 293 20.14 -7.92 3.35
C LEU A 293 20.04 -9.22 4.12
N ILE A 294 20.49 -10.30 3.49
CA ILE A 294 20.73 -11.59 4.15
C ILE A 294 22.20 -11.55 4.58
N ILE A 295 22.42 -11.23 5.85
CA ILE A 295 23.75 -11.09 6.45
C ILE A 295 23.69 -11.48 7.93
N ASP A 296 24.70 -12.19 8.43
CA ASP A 296 24.83 -12.56 9.85
C ASP A 296 26.27 -12.31 10.37
N GLU A 297 26.88 -11.22 9.91
CA GLU A 297 28.23 -10.81 10.32
C GLU A 297 28.22 -9.36 10.83
N PRO A 298 29.09 -9.00 11.79
CA PRO A 298 29.20 -7.63 12.27
C PRO A 298 29.72 -6.74 11.15
N ILE A 299 28.82 -5.94 10.57
CA ILE A 299 29.16 -5.05 9.46
C ILE A 299 28.73 -3.61 9.76
N SER A 300 29.50 -2.68 9.24
CA SER A 300 29.06 -1.29 9.12
C SER A 300 28.27 -1.10 7.83
N LEU A 301 27.07 -0.57 7.95
CA LEU A 301 26.13 -0.38 6.86
C LEU A 301 26.36 0.94 6.09
N HIS A 302 27.53 1.56 6.21
CA HIS A 302 27.88 2.78 5.47
C HIS A 302 27.88 2.61 3.94
N PHE A 303 27.90 1.38 3.44
CA PHE A 303 27.76 1.09 2.00
C PHE A 303 26.31 1.18 1.51
N ILE A 304 25.32 1.21 2.42
CA ILE A 304 23.92 1.34 2.05
C ILE A 304 23.70 2.75 1.48
N PRO A 305 23.12 2.88 0.26
CA PRO A 305 22.84 4.18 -0.32
C PRO A 305 21.90 5.03 0.54
N SER A 306 22.10 6.35 0.55
CA SER A 306 21.20 7.30 1.22
C SER A 306 19.82 7.40 0.57
N SER A 307 19.55 6.66 -0.51
CA SER A 307 18.21 6.53 -1.07
C SER A 307 17.32 5.60 -0.26
N VAL A 308 17.90 4.69 0.54
CA VAL A 308 17.19 3.64 1.28
C VAL A 308 16.39 4.25 2.44
N GLU A 309 15.13 3.84 2.52
CA GLU A 309 14.15 4.25 3.54
C GLU A 309 13.68 3.07 4.40
N TYR A 310 13.65 1.88 3.80
CA TYR A 310 13.17 0.65 4.40
C TYR A 310 14.28 -0.38 4.31
N LEU A 311 14.80 -0.77 5.46
CA LEU A 311 15.90 -1.71 5.56
C LEU A 311 15.42 -2.96 6.30
N THR A 312 15.56 -4.10 5.66
CA THR A 312 15.39 -5.41 6.28
C THR A 312 16.75 -6.08 6.40
N LEU A 313 17.06 -6.60 7.58
CA LEU A 313 18.20 -7.47 7.83
C LEU A 313 17.65 -8.86 8.18
N SER A 314 17.32 -9.65 7.16
CA SER A 314 16.53 -10.88 7.31
C SER A 314 17.21 -11.97 8.14
N SER A 315 18.55 -12.01 8.10
CA SER A 315 19.34 -13.05 8.77
C SER A 315 20.27 -12.52 9.87
N TYR A 316 20.20 -11.23 10.19
CA TYR A 316 21.14 -10.61 11.13
C TYR A 316 20.79 -10.98 12.57
N ASN A 317 21.60 -11.83 13.17
CA ASN A 317 21.51 -12.23 14.57
C ASN A 317 22.86 -12.13 15.26
N HIS A 318 23.62 -11.07 14.96
CA HIS A 318 24.90 -10.80 15.61
C HIS A 318 24.70 -10.09 16.97
N PRO A 319 25.54 -10.35 18.00
CA PRO A 319 25.44 -9.70 19.32
C PRO A 319 25.56 -8.17 19.32
N THR A 320 26.19 -7.59 18.30
CA THR A 320 26.32 -6.14 18.15
C THR A 320 25.15 -5.60 17.37
N PHE A 321 24.58 -4.48 17.79
CA PHE A 321 23.59 -3.77 16.96
C PHE A 321 24.28 -3.21 15.69
N PRO A 322 23.63 -3.27 14.50
CA PRO A 322 24.23 -2.79 13.25
C PRO A 322 24.54 -1.29 13.32
N SER A 323 25.76 -0.92 12.91
CA SER A 323 26.21 0.48 12.86
C SER A 323 26.15 1.03 11.44
N GLY A 324 26.15 2.35 11.29
CA GLY A 324 26.22 3.01 9.99
C GLY A 324 24.92 2.95 9.16
N ILE A 325 23.78 2.67 9.79
CA ILE A 325 22.45 2.78 9.17
C ILE A 325 22.28 4.22 8.63
N PRO A 326 21.95 4.42 7.34
CA PRO A 326 21.78 5.75 6.79
C PRO A 326 20.70 6.55 7.53
N PRO A 327 20.87 7.87 7.76
CA PRO A 327 19.87 8.73 8.39
C PRO A 327 18.51 8.76 7.65
N THR A 328 18.50 8.38 6.37
CA THR A 328 17.29 8.31 5.54
C THR A 328 16.41 7.09 5.83
N VAL A 329 16.95 6.08 6.50
CA VAL A 329 16.18 4.90 6.90
C VAL A 329 15.15 5.31 7.95
N LYS A 330 13.88 5.09 7.60
CA LYS A 330 12.70 5.36 8.44
C LYS A 330 12.18 4.08 9.10
N CYS A 331 12.38 2.93 8.47
CA CYS A 331 11.94 1.64 8.97
C CYS A 331 13.09 0.64 8.96
N LEU A 332 13.32 0.01 10.11
CA LEU A 332 14.27 -1.09 10.25
C LEU A 332 13.52 -2.36 10.67
N SER A 333 13.72 -3.43 9.92
CA SER A 333 13.20 -4.76 10.24
C SER A 333 14.35 -5.75 10.41
N MET A 334 14.39 -6.46 11.53
CA MET A 334 15.36 -7.53 11.79
C MET A 334 14.59 -8.75 12.29
N SER A 335 14.30 -9.68 11.38
CA SER A 335 13.36 -10.76 11.67
C SER A 335 13.93 -11.82 12.62
N VAL A 336 15.25 -12.05 12.60
CA VAL A 336 15.91 -13.07 13.44
C VAL A 336 16.78 -12.51 14.56
N PHE A 337 16.92 -11.18 14.67
CA PHE A 337 17.77 -10.56 15.69
C PHE A 337 17.26 -10.86 17.09
N ASN A 338 18.06 -11.53 17.89
CA ASN A 338 17.72 -11.95 19.25
C ASN A 338 18.88 -11.72 20.23
N HIS A 339 19.32 -10.46 20.34
CA HIS A 339 20.30 -10.00 21.32
C HIS A 339 19.82 -8.72 22.02
N PRO A 340 20.30 -8.38 23.23
CA PRO A 340 19.95 -7.14 23.91
C PRO A 340 20.24 -5.91 23.04
N ILE A 341 19.32 -4.93 23.05
CA ILE A 341 19.49 -3.67 22.33
C ILE A 341 20.31 -2.71 23.20
N PRO A 342 21.54 -2.33 22.78
CA PRO A 342 22.31 -1.34 23.54
C PRO A 342 21.60 0.01 23.56
N VAL A 343 21.75 0.74 24.67
CA VAL A 343 21.21 2.10 24.80
C VAL A 343 21.82 3.00 23.73
N ASP A 344 21.01 3.89 23.15
CA ASP A 344 21.40 4.82 22.07
C ASP A 344 21.91 4.16 20.76
N SER A 345 21.78 2.83 20.58
CA SER A 345 22.24 2.17 19.36
C SER A 345 21.30 2.35 18.16
N ILE A 346 20.02 2.62 18.43
CA ILE A 346 19.00 2.80 17.41
C ILE A 346 19.04 4.25 16.91
N PRO A 347 19.20 4.49 15.59
CA PRO A 347 19.17 5.83 15.03
C PRO A 347 17.87 6.58 15.36
N ARG A 348 17.97 7.82 15.86
CA ARG A 348 16.83 8.71 16.14
C ARG A 348 16.06 9.18 14.89
N THR A 349 16.49 8.75 13.71
CA THR A 349 15.78 8.99 12.45
C THR A 349 14.69 7.96 12.20
N LEU A 350 14.80 6.77 12.80
CA LEU A 350 13.83 5.69 12.62
C LEU A 350 12.46 6.08 13.18
N LYS A 351 11.42 5.75 12.42
CA LYS A 351 10.00 5.89 12.78
C LYS A 351 9.36 4.54 13.06
N ALA A 352 9.89 3.47 12.51
CA ALA A 352 9.39 2.12 12.73
C ALA A 352 10.54 1.15 13.00
N LEU A 353 10.33 0.28 13.99
CA LEU A 353 11.24 -0.79 14.36
C LEU A 353 10.47 -2.11 14.45
N VAL A 354 10.97 -3.12 13.75
CA VAL A 354 10.38 -4.46 13.70
C VAL A 354 11.43 -5.48 14.09
N LEU A 355 11.22 -6.13 15.23
CA LEU A 355 12.09 -7.15 15.78
C LEU A 355 11.25 -8.40 16.04
N ASP A 356 11.17 -9.28 15.04
CA ASP A 356 10.25 -10.40 15.13
C ASP A 356 10.74 -11.43 16.14
N SER A 357 11.98 -11.91 16.05
CA SER A 357 12.50 -12.95 16.96
C SER A 357 13.14 -12.42 18.24
N HIS A 358 13.14 -11.11 18.48
CA HIS A 358 13.83 -10.53 19.63
C HIS A 358 13.11 -10.84 20.94
N ASN A 359 13.78 -11.60 21.81
CA ASN A 359 13.27 -11.98 23.11
C ASN A 359 14.28 -11.66 24.22
N HIS A 360 14.51 -10.37 24.45
CA HIS A 360 15.27 -9.85 25.59
C HIS A 360 14.51 -8.67 26.22
N PRO A 361 14.77 -8.32 27.50
CA PRO A 361 14.20 -7.13 28.11
C PRO A 361 14.53 -5.86 27.32
N ILE A 362 13.53 -4.99 27.17
CA ILE A 362 13.74 -3.63 26.64
C ILE A 362 14.06 -2.72 27.81
N LYS A 363 15.26 -2.15 27.83
CA LYS A 363 15.67 -1.21 28.87
C LYS A 363 15.18 0.20 28.54
N GLU A 364 15.06 1.02 29.57
CA GLU A 364 14.84 2.46 29.41
C GLU A 364 15.86 3.06 28.42
N ASN A 365 15.38 3.91 27.50
CA ASN A 365 16.18 4.57 26.47
C ASN A 365 16.81 3.65 25.40
N SER A 366 16.57 2.34 25.41
CA SER A 366 16.96 1.44 24.30
C SER A 366 16.17 1.72 23.02
N ILE A 367 14.92 2.16 23.15
CA ILE A 367 14.07 2.55 22.02
C ILE A 367 13.93 4.09 22.02
N PRO A 368 14.27 4.80 20.94
CA PRO A 368 14.22 6.26 20.91
C PRO A 368 12.80 6.81 20.67
N ASP A 369 12.52 8.02 21.17
CA ASP A 369 11.25 8.77 21.00
C ASP A 369 10.89 9.10 19.53
N SER A 370 11.77 8.81 18.59
CA SER A 370 11.48 8.93 17.17
C SER A 370 10.53 7.83 16.68
N ILE A 371 10.48 6.70 17.38
CA ILE A 371 9.69 5.52 17.00
C ILE A 371 8.20 5.76 17.23
N LYS A 372 7.43 5.54 16.16
CA LYS A 372 5.97 5.56 16.14
C LYS A 372 5.36 4.17 16.06
N VAL A 373 6.07 3.22 15.44
CA VAL A 373 5.62 1.85 15.28
C VAL A 373 6.67 0.90 15.83
N LEU A 374 6.28 0.10 16.81
CA LEU A 374 7.14 -0.88 17.44
C LEU A 374 6.51 -2.27 17.33
N SER A 375 7.30 -3.23 16.87
CA SER A 375 6.87 -4.62 16.73
C SER A 375 7.90 -5.53 17.39
N LEU A 376 7.49 -6.22 18.44
CA LEU A 376 8.28 -7.11 19.29
C LEU A 376 7.59 -8.47 19.36
N TYR A 377 7.64 -9.22 18.27
CA TYR A 377 6.75 -10.37 18.06
C TYR A 377 7.04 -11.52 19.04
N SER A 378 8.29 -11.95 19.16
CA SER A 378 8.67 -13.07 20.02
C SER A 378 9.04 -12.63 21.44
N ASN A 379 8.90 -11.34 21.76
CA ASN A 379 9.27 -10.83 23.07
C ASN A 379 8.25 -11.24 24.12
N THR A 380 8.72 -11.91 25.17
CA THR A 380 7.91 -12.42 26.27
C THR A 380 8.25 -11.76 27.61
N HIS A 381 9.09 -10.72 27.61
CA HIS A 381 9.57 -10.08 28.83
C HIS A 381 8.64 -8.94 29.25
N ASP A 382 8.58 -8.69 30.56
CA ASP A 382 7.99 -7.51 31.15
C ASP A 382 8.64 -6.24 30.62
N PHE A 383 7.81 -5.21 30.41
CA PHE A 383 8.30 -3.87 30.12
C PHE A 383 8.58 -3.15 31.44
N GLU A 384 9.83 -2.73 31.64
CA GLU A 384 10.19 -1.80 32.71
C GLU A 384 9.45 -0.47 32.50
N GLU A 385 9.27 0.30 33.57
CA GLU A 385 8.68 1.64 33.49
C GLU A 385 9.48 2.48 32.49
N SER A 386 8.77 3.16 31.57
CA SER A 386 9.40 3.99 30.51
C SER A 386 10.29 3.25 29.51
N SER A 387 10.30 1.91 29.47
CA SER A 387 11.04 1.13 28.45
C SER A 387 10.48 1.30 27.03
N ILE A 388 9.17 1.51 26.90
CA ILE A 388 8.49 1.81 25.64
C ILE A 388 8.14 3.31 25.62
N PRO A 389 8.65 4.09 24.67
CA PRO A 389 8.39 5.54 24.61
C PRO A 389 6.92 5.92 24.39
N GLU A 390 6.49 7.04 24.98
CA GLU A 390 5.17 7.68 24.71
C GLU A 390 5.05 8.24 23.28
N SER A 391 6.11 8.19 22.48
CA SER A 391 6.02 8.47 21.05
C SER A 391 5.33 7.37 20.26
N VAL A 392 5.36 6.12 20.76
CA VAL A 392 4.84 4.95 20.05
C VAL A 392 3.32 5.04 19.95
N GLU A 393 2.78 4.85 18.75
CA GLU A 393 1.34 4.90 18.48
C GLU A 393 0.79 3.53 18.06
N ALA A 394 1.66 2.65 17.55
CA ALA A 394 1.31 1.28 17.20
C ALA A 394 2.29 0.30 17.85
N LEU A 395 1.77 -0.59 18.68
CA LEU A 395 2.52 -1.63 19.36
C LEU A 395 2.00 -3.00 18.94
N ILE A 396 2.90 -3.82 18.40
CA ILE A 396 2.64 -5.18 18.00
C ILE A 396 3.48 -6.09 18.88
N LEU A 397 2.81 -6.90 19.69
CA LEU A 397 3.41 -7.91 20.56
C LEU A 397 2.98 -9.28 20.06
N GLY A 398 3.71 -10.32 20.42
CA GLY A 398 3.29 -11.67 20.04
C GLY A 398 3.00 -12.62 21.18
N ASP A 399 3.28 -13.87 20.87
CA ASP A 399 2.46 -15.01 21.24
C ASP A 399 2.37 -15.29 22.74
N ASN A 400 3.35 -14.87 23.51
CA ASN A 400 3.42 -15.16 24.94
C ASN A 400 3.35 -13.92 25.82
N PHE A 401 2.99 -12.76 25.26
CA PHE A 401 2.89 -11.53 26.04
C PHE A 401 1.65 -11.55 26.95
N ASN A 402 1.85 -11.40 28.26
CA ASN A 402 0.78 -11.41 29.25
C ASN A 402 0.42 -9.98 29.70
N LEU A 403 -0.73 -9.48 29.27
CA LEU A 403 -1.23 -8.15 29.64
C LEU A 403 -1.37 -7.91 31.15
N LEU A 404 -1.61 -8.96 31.95
CA LEU A 404 -1.82 -8.86 33.39
C LEU A 404 -0.52 -8.85 34.21
N GLU A 405 0.56 -9.37 33.65
CA GLU A 405 1.88 -9.37 34.29
C GLU A 405 2.75 -8.23 33.72
N HIS A 406 2.59 -7.90 32.44
CA HIS A 406 3.52 -7.05 31.69
C HIS A 406 2.90 -5.77 31.13
N GLY A 407 1.59 -5.54 31.33
CA GLY A 407 0.87 -4.46 30.67
C GLY A 407 0.91 -3.09 31.35
N ASP A 408 1.29 -3.02 32.63
CA ASP A 408 1.25 -1.76 33.42
C ASP A 408 2.15 -0.65 32.84
N SER A 409 3.18 -1.02 32.09
CA SER A 409 4.15 -0.11 31.48
C SER A 409 3.87 0.19 30.00
N ILE A 410 2.73 -0.24 29.44
CA ILE A 410 2.37 0.10 28.06
C ILE A 410 1.92 1.57 28.01
N PRO A 411 2.54 2.41 27.15
CA PRO A 411 2.29 3.84 27.14
C PRO A 411 0.87 4.21 26.72
N SER A 412 0.41 5.36 27.18
CA SER A 412 -0.96 5.84 26.94
C SER A 412 -1.18 6.29 25.49
N SER A 413 -0.10 6.61 24.77
CA SER A 413 -0.07 7.02 23.37
C SER A 413 -0.52 5.96 22.36
N ILE A 414 -0.58 4.69 22.77
CA ILE A 414 -0.92 3.58 21.86
C ILE A 414 -2.36 3.72 21.35
N LYS A 415 -2.49 3.79 20.03
CA LYS A 415 -3.76 3.77 19.28
C LYS A 415 -4.03 2.41 18.66
N ILE A 416 -2.98 1.68 18.29
CA ILE A 416 -3.06 0.36 17.67
C ILE A 416 -2.32 -0.61 18.55
N PHE A 417 -3.04 -1.57 19.12
CA PHE A 417 -2.48 -2.64 19.91
C PHE A 417 -2.82 -3.97 19.26
N SER A 418 -1.81 -4.79 18.98
CA SER A 418 -1.98 -6.09 18.36
C SER A 418 -1.18 -7.13 19.15
N SER A 419 -1.87 -8.15 19.66
CA SER A 419 -1.28 -9.37 20.18
C SER A 419 -1.39 -10.48 19.15
N ASN A 420 -0.41 -11.38 19.10
CA ASN A 420 -0.34 -12.42 18.08
C ASN A 420 -0.91 -13.79 18.51
N TYR A 421 -0.82 -14.78 17.61
CA TYR A 421 -1.40 -16.14 17.58
C TYR A 421 -1.53 -16.95 18.89
N ASN A 422 -0.93 -16.58 20.01
CA ASN A 422 -1.09 -17.31 21.28
C ASN A 422 -1.52 -16.44 22.47
N PHE A 423 -2.19 -15.30 22.27
CA PHE A 423 -2.73 -14.53 23.39
C PHE A 423 -3.72 -15.36 24.24
N LYS A 424 -3.22 -15.90 25.35
CA LYS A 424 -3.88 -16.85 26.25
C LYS A 424 -4.26 -16.24 27.60
N SER A 425 -3.99 -14.96 27.83
CA SER A 425 -4.32 -14.32 29.10
C SER A 425 -5.80 -13.91 29.15
N PRO A 426 -6.56 -14.29 30.20
CA PRO A 426 -7.95 -13.86 30.34
C PRO A 426 -8.04 -12.34 30.43
N LEU A 427 -8.99 -11.75 29.71
CA LEU A 427 -9.33 -10.34 29.87
C LEU A 427 -10.13 -10.14 31.18
N LYS A 428 -9.53 -9.48 32.17
CA LYS A 428 -10.09 -8.98 33.43
C LYS A 428 -10.51 -7.50 33.36
N ARG A 429 -11.10 -6.97 34.43
CA ARG A 429 -11.30 -5.52 34.56
C ARG A 429 -9.93 -4.88 34.82
N ASN A 430 -9.56 -3.84 34.06
CA ASN A 430 -8.23 -3.21 34.07
C ASN A 430 -7.10 -4.14 33.55
N ASN A 431 -7.20 -4.62 32.31
CA ASN A 431 -6.16 -5.43 31.64
C ASN A 431 -4.92 -4.66 31.19
N ASN A 432 -4.74 -3.43 31.68
CA ASN A 432 -3.63 -2.57 31.26
C ASN A 432 -3.55 -2.35 29.73
N ILE A 433 -4.66 -2.56 29.02
CA ILE A 433 -4.83 -2.10 27.64
C ILE A 433 -5.04 -0.57 27.72
N PRO A 434 -4.21 0.24 27.06
CA PRO A 434 -4.34 1.70 27.14
C PRO A 434 -5.71 2.18 26.69
N LYS A 435 -6.24 3.21 27.36
CA LYS A 435 -7.59 3.72 27.11
C LYS A 435 -7.75 4.34 25.71
N ASN A 436 -6.66 4.78 25.10
CA ASN A 436 -6.62 5.42 23.79
C ASN A 436 -6.54 4.43 22.62
N VAL A 437 -6.46 3.12 22.89
CA VAL A 437 -6.44 2.10 21.85
C VAL A 437 -7.75 2.16 21.07
N GLN A 438 -7.64 2.42 19.77
CA GLN A 438 -8.74 2.45 18.80
C GLN A 438 -8.87 1.12 18.06
N TYR A 439 -7.74 0.47 17.79
CA TYR A 439 -7.66 -0.83 17.14
C TYR A 439 -7.00 -1.84 18.07
N LEU A 440 -7.76 -2.87 18.45
CA LEU A 440 -7.30 -3.95 19.31
C LEU A 440 -7.38 -5.27 18.53
N SER A 441 -6.24 -5.88 18.24
CA SER A 441 -6.18 -7.23 17.66
C SER A 441 -5.70 -8.22 18.70
N LEU A 442 -6.52 -9.22 19.00
CA LEU A 442 -6.26 -10.31 19.92
C LEU A 442 -6.29 -11.62 19.16
N LYS A 443 -5.29 -11.82 18.30
CA LYS A 443 -5.22 -13.00 17.42
C LYS A 443 -5.25 -14.27 18.26
N ASN A 444 -6.14 -15.20 17.90
CA ASN A 444 -6.41 -16.46 18.61
C ASN A 444 -6.93 -16.36 20.07
N TYR A 445 -7.38 -15.20 20.54
CA TYR A 445 -8.07 -15.13 21.83
C TYR A 445 -9.31 -16.02 21.82
N ASN A 446 -9.39 -16.93 22.78
CA ASN A 446 -10.51 -17.86 22.94
C ASN A 446 -10.88 -18.01 24.43
N GLN A 447 -11.21 -16.89 25.07
CA GLN A 447 -11.73 -16.88 26.43
C GLN A 447 -12.96 -15.98 26.54
N SER A 448 -13.72 -16.12 27.61
CA SER A 448 -14.88 -15.28 27.82
C SER A 448 -14.46 -13.82 27.99
N ILE A 449 -15.11 -12.92 27.25
CA ILE A 449 -14.96 -11.47 27.42
C ILE A 449 -15.78 -11.05 28.65
N ILE A 450 -15.14 -10.37 29.59
CA ILE A 450 -15.79 -9.84 30.79
C ILE A 450 -16.22 -8.39 30.53
N LYS A 451 -17.30 -7.93 31.16
CA LYS A 451 -17.73 -6.53 31.08
C LYS A 451 -16.59 -5.60 31.52
N GLU A 452 -16.40 -4.50 30.79
CA GLU A 452 -15.33 -3.51 31.01
C GLU A 452 -13.89 -4.05 30.85
N SER A 453 -13.72 -5.23 30.27
CA SER A 453 -12.38 -5.81 30.03
C SER A 453 -11.70 -5.29 28.76
N ILE A 454 -12.49 -4.77 27.82
CA ILE A 454 -12.03 -4.07 26.62
C ILE A 454 -12.32 -2.57 26.80
N PRO A 455 -11.33 -1.67 26.60
CA PRO A 455 -11.53 -0.24 26.79
C PRO A 455 -12.60 0.36 25.88
N PHE A 456 -13.28 1.40 26.38
CA PHE A 456 -14.28 2.14 25.60
C PHE A 456 -13.69 2.90 24.39
N GLY A 457 -12.37 3.13 24.33
CA GLY A 457 -11.72 3.72 23.16
C GLY A 457 -11.73 2.79 21.93
N VAL A 458 -11.89 1.47 22.15
CA VAL A 458 -11.76 0.48 21.09
C VAL A 458 -12.93 0.58 20.12
N SER A 459 -12.60 0.90 18.87
CA SER A 459 -13.52 1.02 17.73
C SER A 459 -13.46 -0.22 16.84
N PHE A 460 -12.33 -0.92 16.82
CA PHE A 460 -12.12 -2.12 16.03
C PHE A 460 -11.52 -3.21 16.90
N LEU A 461 -12.14 -4.38 16.88
CA LEU A 461 -11.69 -5.55 17.64
C LEU A 461 -11.52 -6.71 16.68
N GLU A 462 -10.35 -7.32 16.69
CA GLU A 462 -10.12 -8.61 16.06
C GLU A 462 -9.95 -9.68 17.14
N LEU A 463 -10.74 -10.74 17.06
CA LEU A 463 -10.65 -11.94 17.87
C LEU A 463 -10.16 -13.11 17.01
N GLY A 464 -9.69 -14.15 17.70
CA GLY A 464 -9.15 -15.35 17.09
C GLY A 464 -10.09 -16.13 16.19
N SER A 465 -9.51 -16.97 15.32
CA SER A 465 -10.29 -17.88 14.47
C SER A 465 -10.94 -19.05 15.21
N LYS A 466 -10.58 -19.23 16.48
CA LYS A 466 -11.08 -20.30 17.35
C LYS A 466 -11.94 -19.77 18.50
N PHE A 467 -12.45 -18.54 18.43
CA PHE A 467 -13.26 -18.00 19.54
C PHE A 467 -14.59 -18.73 19.63
N THR A 468 -14.89 -19.36 20.78
CA THR A 468 -16.14 -20.12 20.98
C THR A 468 -17.05 -19.52 22.07
N HIS A 469 -16.60 -18.48 22.77
CA HIS A 469 -17.31 -17.87 23.89
C HIS A 469 -18.36 -16.83 23.46
N PHE A 470 -19.21 -17.15 22.48
CA PHE A 470 -20.13 -16.19 21.83
C PHE A 470 -21.05 -15.44 22.79
N LYS A 471 -21.53 -16.08 23.86
CA LYS A 471 -22.38 -15.42 24.89
C LYS A 471 -21.70 -14.23 25.56
N SER A 472 -20.37 -14.18 25.53
CA SER A 472 -19.59 -13.11 26.14
C SER A 472 -19.48 -11.87 25.24
N LEU A 473 -19.86 -11.96 23.96
CA LEU A 473 -19.86 -10.82 23.03
C LEU A 473 -20.83 -9.70 23.44
N LYS A 474 -21.85 -10.02 24.25
CA LYS A 474 -22.74 -9.01 24.87
C LYS A 474 -22.01 -8.02 25.78
N ASN A 475 -20.79 -8.34 26.20
CA ASN A 475 -19.96 -7.52 27.07
C ASN A 475 -19.02 -6.58 26.29
N LEU A 476 -19.06 -6.59 24.96
CA LEU A 476 -18.28 -5.68 24.12
C LEU A 476 -18.68 -4.21 24.36
N PRO A 477 -17.73 -3.26 24.23
CA PRO A 477 -18.03 -1.87 24.46
C PRO A 477 -18.93 -1.32 23.34
N LYS A 478 -19.83 -0.39 23.70
CA LYS A 478 -20.75 0.25 22.73
C LYS A 478 -20.05 1.12 21.68
N SER A 479 -18.79 1.48 21.93
CA SER A 479 -17.93 2.17 20.97
C SER A 479 -17.54 1.29 19.78
N LEU A 480 -17.69 -0.03 19.90
CA LEU A 480 -17.18 -0.97 18.91
C LEU A 480 -17.94 -0.83 17.60
N ILE A 481 -17.22 -0.42 16.56
CA ILE A 481 -17.73 -0.25 15.21
C ILE A 481 -17.66 -1.57 14.45
N SER A 482 -16.59 -2.35 14.63
CA SER A 482 -16.40 -3.60 13.91
C SER A 482 -15.71 -4.67 14.75
N LEU A 483 -16.21 -5.90 14.60
CA LEU A 483 -15.66 -7.12 15.17
C LEU A 483 -15.21 -8.04 14.04
N THR A 484 -13.94 -8.38 13.99
CA THR A 484 -13.44 -9.48 13.16
C THR A 484 -13.28 -10.71 14.03
N ILE A 485 -13.87 -11.84 13.65
CA ILE A 485 -13.88 -13.07 14.44
C ILE A 485 -13.87 -14.26 13.47
N GLY A 486 -13.00 -15.25 13.67
CA GLY A 486 -13.10 -16.45 12.81
C GLY A 486 -14.06 -17.47 13.38
N VAL A 487 -14.61 -18.28 12.49
CA VAL A 487 -15.66 -19.26 12.77
C VAL A 487 -15.25 -20.63 12.26
N GLU A 488 -15.43 -21.67 13.08
CA GLU A 488 -15.13 -23.04 12.66
C GLU A 488 -16.23 -23.63 11.75
N ASN A 489 -17.47 -23.15 11.89
CA ASN A 489 -18.60 -23.60 11.07
C ASN A 489 -19.72 -22.54 10.98
N THR A 490 -20.67 -22.74 10.06
CA THR A 490 -21.77 -21.82 9.79
C THR A 490 -22.79 -21.68 10.92
N LYS A 491 -22.93 -22.69 11.82
CA LYS A 491 -23.85 -22.61 12.97
C LYS A 491 -23.35 -21.66 14.06
N ASP A 492 -22.07 -21.30 14.03
CA ASP A 492 -21.49 -20.35 14.97
C ASP A 492 -21.79 -18.90 14.56
N ILE A 493 -22.04 -18.64 13.26
CA ILE A 493 -22.46 -17.32 12.74
C ILE A 493 -23.76 -16.87 13.42
N ASP A 494 -24.78 -17.74 13.47
CA ASP A 494 -26.08 -17.39 14.08
C ASP A 494 -25.93 -17.03 15.56
N LYS A 495 -25.09 -17.78 16.29
CA LYS A 495 -24.81 -17.52 17.71
C LYS A 495 -24.07 -16.20 17.90
N ILE A 496 -23.14 -15.86 17.01
CA ILE A 496 -22.41 -14.59 17.06
C ILE A 496 -23.37 -13.43 16.81
N LEU A 497 -24.18 -13.50 15.74
CA LEU A 497 -25.16 -12.47 15.40
C LEU A 497 -26.20 -12.27 16.51
N GLN A 498 -26.62 -13.34 17.20
CA GLN A 498 -27.54 -13.23 18.34
C GLN A 498 -26.91 -12.46 19.53
N ASN A 499 -25.61 -12.59 19.75
CA ASN A 499 -24.93 -12.02 20.93
C ASN A 499 -24.22 -10.68 20.65
N ALA A 500 -24.11 -10.27 19.39
CA ALA A 500 -23.58 -8.97 18.96
C ALA A 500 -24.36 -8.39 17.76
N PRO A 501 -25.68 -8.22 17.86
CA PRO A 501 -26.55 -7.90 16.71
C PRO A 501 -26.32 -6.49 16.13
N GLU A 502 -25.82 -5.55 16.94
CA GLU A 502 -25.61 -4.15 16.55
C GLU A 502 -24.20 -3.88 16.00
N ILE A 503 -23.34 -4.90 15.97
CA ILE A 503 -21.93 -4.77 15.63
C ILE A 503 -21.72 -5.28 14.21
N ASN A 504 -20.99 -4.51 13.40
CA ASN A 504 -20.55 -4.98 12.09
C ASN A 504 -19.52 -6.11 12.29
N ILE A 505 -19.87 -7.32 11.88
CA ILE A 505 -19.04 -8.51 12.04
C ILE A 505 -18.41 -8.91 10.70
N ASN A 506 -17.10 -9.18 10.72
CA ASN A 506 -16.34 -9.80 9.65
C ASN A 506 -15.93 -11.22 10.08
N PHE A 507 -16.36 -12.23 9.31
CA PHE A 507 -15.98 -13.62 9.57
C PHE A 507 -14.68 -13.96 8.83
N LYS A 508 -13.72 -14.56 9.55
CA LYS A 508 -12.46 -15.08 9.01
C LYS A 508 -12.52 -16.57 8.76
#